data_AF-A0A2T7BD11-F1
#
_entry.id   AF-A0A2T7BD11-F1
#
_cell.length_a   1.000
_cell.length_b   1.000
_cell.length_c   1.000
_cell.angle_alpha   90.00
_cell.angle_beta   90.00
_cell.angle_gamma   90.00
#
_symmetry.space_group_name_H-M   'P 1'
#
loop_
_entity.id
_entity.type
_entity.pdbx_description
1 polymer ?
#
loop_
_entity_poly.entity_id
_entity_poly.type
_entity_poly.pdbx_seq_one_letter_code
_entity_poly.pdbx_strand_id
1 'polypeptide(L)'
;MSDAKILFMGALWTDELQRAATEKPCTNAWIETEILDLLRYFSLFRHPLTQAELYKLLPDGISETATRYALRKMEITGALLHVEDFYLLATDDTQIIRKRLSGEARAAHLLPKAIQAGRFIGKFPFVQFVGISGSLSKHYADDNTDFDFFIITANNTLWICRTLLHLVKKLSFLVGRQHWLCMNYFVDEHHLCLEEQNIYTRIELSTLIPVHNVSVYKTFLLRNQRNLTNIQHLAVDFEGALAYSPAGKDKLHLHWKPLNLLLMRLTDWKWRRKWKRKGYPMEDYDTAFKTTPYVSKNHPKNYQKKILAQLQHS
;
A
#
# COMPACT_ATOMS: atom_id res chain seq x y z
N MET A 1 -9.43 14.82 43.59
CA MET A 1 -8.17 14.04 43.64
C MET A 1 -8.42 12.55 43.36
N SER A 2 -9.11 12.18 42.27
CA SER A 2 -9.22 10.77 41.85
C SER A 2 -9.01 10.51 40.36
N ASP A 3 -8.99 11.53 39.50
CA ASP A 3 -8.95 11.28 38.05
C ASP A 3 -7.53 11.27 37.44
N ALA A 4 -6.53 11.72 38.20
CA ALA A 4 -5.13 11.70 37.76
C ALA A 4 -4.44 10.33 37.97
N LYS A 5 -5.00 9.44 38.79
CA LYS A 5 -4.42 8.10 39.05
C LYS A 5 -4.85 7.05 38.01
N ILE A 6 -5.98 7.24 37.34
CA ILE A 6 -6.49 6.29 36.34
C ILE A 6 -5.75 6.46 34.99
N LEU A 7 -5.32 7.67 34.65
CA LEU A 7 -4.51 7.93 33.45
C LEU A 7 -3.07 7.41 33.57
N PHE A 8 -2.49 7.39 34.77
CA PHE A 8 -1.11 6.90 34.97
C PHE A 8 -1.02 5.37 35.04
N MET A 9 -2.07 4.68 35.52
CA MET A 9 -2.09 3.21 35.55
C MET A 9 -2.37 2.58 34.17
N GLY A 10 -3.10 3.26 33.28
CA GLY A 10 -3.32 2.79 31.90
C GLY A 10 -2.07 2.87 30.99
N ALA A 11 -1.16 3.81 31.27
CA ALA A 11 0.10 3.96 30.55
C ALA A 11 1.17 2.94 30.99
N LEU A 12 1.16 2.52 32.25
CA LEU A 12 2.12 1.54 32.77
C LEU A 12 1.72 0.09 32.46
N TRP A 13 0.42 -0.20 32.32
CA TRP A 13 -0.07 -1.53 31.93
C TRP A 13 0.00 -1.82 30.42
N THR A 14 0.14 -0.80 29.58
CA THR A 14 0.32 -0.96 28.14
C THR A 14 1.78 -1.26 27.79
N ASP A 15 2.74 -0.75 28.57
CA ASP A 15 4.17 -1.02 28.37
C ASP A 15 4.58 -2.48 28.66
N GLU A 16 4.03 -3.12 29.69
CA GLU A 16 4.34 -4.54 30.00
C GLU A 16 3.69 -5.51 29.01
N LEU A 17 2.48 -5.21 28.53
CA LEU A 17 1.81 -6.01 27.48
C LEU A 17 2.38 -5.74 26.07
N GLN A 18 2.93 -4.55 25.81
CA GLN A 18 3.74 -4.30 24.60
C GLN A 18 5.05 -5.06 24.67
N ARG A 19 5.78 -5.03 25.80
CA ARG A 19 7.04 -5.79 25.97
C ARG A 19 6.83 -7.31 25.82
N ALA A 20 5.73 -7.85 26.34
CA ALA A 20 5.45 -9.28 26.26
C ALA A 20 5.01 -9.78 24.85
N ALA A 21 4.64 -8.87 23.94
CA ALA A 21 4.19 -9.21 22.58
C ALA A 21 5.22 -8.88 21.48
N THR A 22 6.36 -8.23 21.80
CA THR A 22 7.29 -7.69 20.79
C THR A 22 8.75 -8.14 20.89
N GLU A 23 9.11 -9.11 21.74
CA GLU A 23 10.43 -9.74 21.62
C GLU A 23 10.37 -10.87 20.59
N LYS A 24 10.14 -10.52 19.31
CA LYS A 24 10.64 -11.38 18.24
C LYS A 24 12.16 -11.41 18.42
N PRO A 25 12.78 -12.59 18.55
CA PRO A 25 14.21 -12.64 18.80
C PRO A 25 14.93 -12.00 17.60
N CYS A 26 15.59 -10.87 17.81
CA CYS A 26 16.43 -10.18 16.84
C CYS A 26 17.73 -10.97 16.63
N THR A 27 17.56 -12.24 16.28
CA THR A 27 18.63 -13.17 15.94
C THR A 27 19.03 -12.94 14.50
N ASN A 28 20.30 -13.15 14.19
CA ASN A 28 20.80 -13.04 12.82
C ASN A 28 19.98 -13.93 11.85
N ALA A 29 19.58 -15.13 12.28
CA ALA A 29 18.75 -16.04 11.49
C ALA A 29 17.37 -15.47 11.12
N TRP A 30 16.73 -14.75 12.05
CA TRP A 30 15.45 -14.09 11.76
C TRP A 30 15.61 -12.94 10.77
N ILE A 31 16.65 -12.10 10.92
CA ILE A 31 16.96 -11.02 9.97
C ILE A 31 17.20 -11.59 8.57
N GLU A 32 17.98 -12.66 8.46
CA GLU A 32 18.24 -13.36 7.19
C GLU A 32 16.94 -13.86 6.53
N THR A 33 16.00 -14.36 7.34
CA THR A 33 14.68 -14.81 6.86
C THR A 33 13.83 -13.65 6.33
N GLU A 34 13.76 -12.53 7.05
CA GLU A 34 13.02 -11.35 6.57
C GLU A 34 13.64 -10.77 5.28
N ILE A 35 14.98 -10.78 5.14
CA ILE A 35 15.67 -10.40 3.91
C ILE A 35 15.31 -11.33 2.75
N LEU A 36 15.33 -12.64 2.97
CA LEU A 36 14.95 -13.62 1.94
C LEU A 36 13.51 -13.45 1.49
N ASP A 37 12.58 -13.24 2.43
CA ASP A 37 11.16 -13.07 2.10
C ASP A 37 10.92 -11.79 1.30
N LEU A 38 11.63 -10.70 1.61
CA LEU A 38 11.63 -9.49 0.80
C LEU A 38 12.18 -9.77 -0.60
N LEU A 39 13.35 -10.39 -0.73
CA LEU A 39 13.96 -10.66 -2.03
C LEU A 39 13.13 -11.64 -2.87
N ARG A 40 12.50 -12.66 -2.27
CA ARG A 40 11.51 -13.53 -2.93
C ARG A 40 10.34 -12.72 -3.48
N TYR A 41 9.75 -11.85 -2.66
CA TYR A 41 8.66 -10.97 -3.11
C TYR A 41 9.07 -10.12 -4.30
N PHE A 42 10.23 -9.47 -4.23
CA PHE A 42 10.69 -8.56 -5.26
C PHE A 42 11.24 -9.26 -6.53
N SER A 43 11.74 -10.50 -6.41
CA SER A 43 12.12 -11.35 -7.54
C SER A 43 10.93 -11.67 -8.45
N LEU A 44 9.71 -11.81 -7.91
CA LEU A 44 8.48 -11.96 -8.72
C LEU A 44 8.25 -10.79 -9.69
N PHE A 45 8.78 -9.62 -9.37
CA PHE A 45 8.71 -8.41 -10.19
C PHE A 45 10.01 -8.14 -10.96
N ARG A 46 11.01 -9.02 -10.84
CA ARG A 46 12.35 -8.84 -11.40
C ARG A 46 12.97 -7.50 -10.98
N HIS A 47 12.78 -7.15 -9.71
CA HIS A 47 13.15 -5.87 -9.15
C HIS A 47 14.18 -6.08 -8.04
N PRO A 48 15.49 -6.10 -8.35
CA PRO A 48 16.52 -6.26 -7.33
C PRO A 48 16.54 -5.04 -6.40
N LEU A 49 16.97 -5.24 -5.16
CA LEU A 49 16.93 -4.23 -4.10
C LEU A 49 18.32 -3.81 -3.65
N THR A 50 18.46 -2.53 -3.32
CA THR A 50 19.66 -2.01 -2.65
C THR A 50 19.63 -2.32 -1.15
N GLN A 51 20.79 -2.22 -0.49
CA GLN A 51 20.85 -2.32 0.99
C GLN A 51 19.91 -1.31 1.66
N ALA A 52 19.86 -0.07 1.17
CA ALA A 52 19.04 0.99 1.75
C ALA A 52 17.53 0.70 1.61
N GLU A 53 17.11 0.14 0.48
CA GLU A 53 15.71 -0.28 0.28
C GLU A 53 15.36 -1.47 1.19
N LEU A 54 16.24 -2.48 1.27
CA LEU A 54 16.05 -3.62 2.17
C LEU A 54 15.93 -3.15 3.61
N TYR A 55 16.86 -2.33 4.08
CA TYR A 55 16.83 -1.78 5.44
C TYR A 55 15.51 -1.05 5.73
N LYS A 56 15.04 -0.19 4.81
CA LYS A 56 13.77 0.53 4.99
C LYS A 56 12.57 -0.39 5.06
N LEU A 57 12.60 -1.54 4.39
CA LEU A 57 11.48 -2.50 4.34
C LEU A 57 11.53 -3.55 5.46
N LEU A 58 12.68 -3.72 6.11
CA LEU A 58 12.83 -4.61 7.25
C LEU A 58 12.06 -4.09 8.47
N PRO A 59 11.58 -4.99 9.34
CA PRO A 59 10.92 -4.61 10.59
C PRO A 59 11.75 -3.65 11.46
N ASP A 60 11.05 -2.83 12.23
CA ASP A 60 11.61 -1.96 13.26
C ASP A 60 12.42 -2.78 14.28
N GLY A 61 13.42 -2.15 14.89
CA GLY A 61 14.32 -2.81 15.85
C GLY A 61 15.52 -3.54 15.21
N ILE A 62 15.54 -3.68 13.88
CA ILE A 62 16.73 -4.10 13.14
C ILE A 62 17.56 -2.85 12.83
N SER A 63 18.85 -2.87 13.19
CA SER A 63 19.77 -1.77 12.85
C SER A 63 20.35 -1.94 11.45
N GLU A 64 20.70 -0.83 10.80
CA GLU A 64 21.37 -0.85 9.49
C GLU A 64 22.68 -1.66 9.53
N THR A 65 23.41 -1.62 10.65
CA THR A 65 24.62 -2.43 10.84
C THR A 65 24.31 -3.93 10.89
N ALA A 66 23.24 -4.33 11.57
CA ALA A 66 22.79 -5.72 11.58
C ALA A 66 22.33 -6.18 10.20
N THR A 67 21.62 -5.33 9.44
CA THR A 67 21.24 -5.59 8.05
C THR A 67 22.47 -5.82 7.18
N ARG A 68 23.48 -4.94 7.24
CA ARG A 68 24.72 -5.07 6.47
C ARG A 68 25.48 -6.35 6.83
N TYR A 69 25.55 -6.69 8.11
CA TYR A 69 26.18 -7.95 8.56
C TYR A 69 25.47 -9.18 7.99
N ALA A 70 24.13 -9.22 8.08
CA ALA A 70 23.32 -10.32 7.55
C ALA A 70 23.51 -10.47 6.03
N LEU A 71 23.43 -9.38 5.27
CA LEU A 71 23.64 -9.38 3.82
C LEU A 71 25.02 -9.92 3.46
N ARG A 72 26.07 -9.46 4.13
CA ARG A 72 27.44 -9.91 3.86
C ARG A 72 27.62 -11.40 4.18
N LYS A 73 27.04 -11.88 5.28
CA LYS A 73 27.06 -13.30 5.62
C LYS A 73 26.34 -14.13 4.55
N MET A 74 25.14 -13.72 4.14
CA MET A 74 24.34 -14.42 3.13
C MET A 74 24.99 -14.44 1.75
N GLU A 75 25.71 -13.38 1.38
CA GLU A 75 26.55 -13.32 0.17
C GLU A 75 27.67 -14.38 0.25
N ILE A 76 28.41 -14.43 1.37
CA ILE A 76 29.50 -15.40 1.56
C ILE A 76 28.99 -16.85 1.56
N THR A 77 27.83 -17.12 2.15
CA THR A 77 27.23 -18.46 2.12
C THR A 77 26.56 -18.82 0.79
N GLY A 78 26.57 -17.90 -0.20
CA GLY A 78 25.99 -18.12 -1.52
C GLY A 78 24.46 -18.13 -1.56
N ALA A 79 23.81 -17.62 -0.51
CA ALA A 79 22.34 -17.51 -0.48
C ALA A 79 21.85 -16.36 -1.37
N LEU A 80 22.66 -15.31 -1.51
CA LEU A 80 22.35 -14.11 -2.30
C LEU A 80 23.47 -13.83 -3.31
N LEU A 81 23.10 -13.15 -4.40
CA LEU A 81 24.05 -12.48 -5.28
C LEU A 81 24.07 -10.99 -4.95
N HIS A 82 25.26 -10.42 -4.93
CA HIS A 82 25.48 -8.98 -4.82
C HIS A 82 26.23 -8.50 -6.05
N VAL A 83 25.60 -7.61 -6.82
CA VAL A 83 26.16 -7.06 -8.06
C VAL A 83 25.97 -5.55 -8.04
N GLU A 84 27.08 -4.82 -8.10
CA GLU A 84 27.11 -3.36 -7.89
C GLU A 84 26.49 -3.00 -6.53
N ASP A 85 25.37 -2.29 -6.52
CA ASP A 85 24.64 -1.89 -5.30
C ASP A 85 23.42 -2.77 -5.01
N PHE A 86 23.17 -3.81 -5.82
CA PHE A 86 21.94 -4.58 -5.82
C PHE A 86 22.12 -6.00 -5.26
N TYR A 87 21.17 -6.40 -4.43
CA TYR A 87 21.02 -7.74 -3.90
C TYR A 87 19.90 -8.49 -4.61
N LEU A 88 20.18 -9.75 -4.92
CA LEU A 88 19.30 -10.67 -5.65
C LEU A 88 19.29 -12.04 -4.98
N LEU A 89 18.26 -12.85 -5.26
CA LEU A 89 18.34 -14.27 -4.96
C LEU A 89 19.44 -14.92 -5.81
N ALA A 90 20.10 -15.94 -5.27
CA ALA A 90 21.14 -16.67 -6.01
C ALA A 90 20.66 -17.31 -7.32
N THR A 91 19.35 -17.53 -7.44
CA THR A 91 18.69 -18.11 -8.62
C THR A 91 18.31 -17.08 -9.69
N ASP A 92 18.41 -15.77 -9.40
CA ASP A 92 17.95 -14.72 -10.31
C ASP A 92 18.99 -14.40 -11.39
N ASP A 93 18.49 -13.99 -12.57
CA ASP A 93 19.33 -13.50 -13.66
C ASP A 93 19.80 -12.05 -13.40
N THR A 94 21.11 -11.83 -13.38
CA THR A 94 21.73 -10.51 -13.18
C THR A 94 21.33 -9.48 -14.24
N GLN A 95 20.85 -9.88 -15.44
CA GLN A 95 20.37 -8.97 -16.46
C GLN A 95 19.19 -8.11 -16.02
N ILE A 96 18.47 -8.49 -14.95
CA ILE A 96 17.35 -7.70 -14.41
C ILE A 96 17.79 -6.34 -13.88
N ILE A 97 19.07 -6.17 -13.50
CA ILE A 97 19.63 -4.90 -13.00
C ILE A 97 19.53 -3.81 -14.08
N ARG A 98 19.82 -4.13 -15.35
CA ARG A 98 19.68 -3.16 -16.44
C ARG A 98 18.23 -2.69 -16.62
N LYS A 99 17.26 -3.59 -16.41
CA LYS A 99 15.84 -3.26 -16.46
C LYS A 99 15.42 -2.38 -15.28
N ARG A 100 15.93 -2.68 -14.07
CA ARG A 100 15.74 -1.87 -12.85
C ARG A 100 16.19 -0.43 -13.07
N LEU A 101 17.43 -0.24 -13.51
CA LEU A 101 18.01 1.09 -13.75
C LEU A 101 17.24 1.88 -14.84
N SER A 102 16.91 1.23 -15.96
CA SER A 102 16.10 1.85 -17.01
C SER A 102 14.70 2.25 -16.50
N GLY A 103 14.09 1.39 -15.68
CA GLY A 103 12.78 1.66 -15.11
C GLY A 103 12.77 2.77 -14.07
N GLU A 104 13.86 2.91 -13.31
CA GLU A 104 14.07 4.01 -12.37
C GLU A 104 14.18 5.36 -13.05
N ALA A 105 14.99 5.43 -14.12
CA ALA A 105 15.12 6.64 -14.92
C ALA A 105 13.76 7.09 -15.48
N ARG A 106 12.96 6.15 -16.00
CA ARG A 106 11.58 6.45 -16.44
C ARG A 106 10.69 6.91 -15.29
N ALA A 107 10.75 6.23 -14.14
CA ALA A 107 9.95 6.59 -12.97
C ALA A 107 10.27 8.00 -12.49
N ALA A 108 11.54 8.40 -12.46
CA ALA A 108 11.97 9.75 -12.10
C ALA A 108 11.33 10.84 -12.98
N HIS A 109 11.14 10.57 -14.28
CA HIS A 109 10.45 11.48 -15.20
C HIS A 109 8.92 11.47 -15.09
N LEU A 110 8.33 10.33 -14.71
CA LEU A 110 6.87 10.17 -14.60
C LEU A 110 6.32 10.59 -13.24
N LEU A 111 7.08 10.44 -12.16
CA LEU A 111 6.63 10.70 -10.79
C LEU A 111 6.14 12.15 -10.60
N PRO A 112 6.80 13.21 -11.12
CA PRO A 112 6.26 14.57 -11.05
C PRO A 112 4.88 14.72 -11.73
N LYS A 113 4.64 13.99 -12.82
CA LYS A 113 3.35 14.01 -13.53
C LYS A 113 2.26 13.28 -12.73
N ALA A 114 2.60 12.15 -12.11
CA ALA A 114 1.71 11.42 -11.21
C ALA A 114 1.34 12.26 -9.98
N ILE A 115 2.30 13.01 -9.41
CA ILE A 115 2.04 13.95 -8.32
C ILE A 115 1.05 15.04 -8.76
N GLN A 116 1.22 15.62 -9.95
CA GLN A 116 0.27 16.62 -10.47
C GLN A 116 -1.13 16.05 -10.67
N ALA A 117 -1.24 14.85 -11.23
CA ALA A 117 -2.50 14.14 -11.38
C ALA A 117 -3.15 13.82 -10.01
N GLY A 118 -2.37 13.36 -9.03
CA GLY A 118 -2.85 13.11 -7.67
C GLY A 118 -3.32 14.38 -6.96
N ARG A 119 -2.63 15.51 -7.15
CA ARG A 119 -3.08 16.83 -6.64
C ARG A 119 -4.39 17.27 -7.29
N PHE A 120 -4.59 16.97 -8.57
CA PHE A 120 -5.86 17.22 -9.24
C PHE A 120 -6.99 16.35 -8.68
N ILE A 121 -6.74 15.05 -8.47
CA ILE A 121 -7.70 14.14 -7.80
C ILE A 121 -8.04 14.65 -6.40
N GLY A 122 -7.06 15.16 -5.65
CA GLY A 122 -7.26 15.71 -4.30
C GLY A 122 -8.23 16.89 -4.23
N LYS A 123 -8.54 17.55 -5.35
CA LYS A 123 -9.51 18.66 -5.41
C LYS A 123 -10.96 18.19 -5.58
N PHE A 124 -11.19 16.90 -5.81
CA PHE A 124 -12.54 16.39 -6.03
C PHE A 124 -13.35 16.37 -4.75
N PRO A 125 -14.68 16.56 -4.84
CA PRO A 125 -15.57 16.43 -3.70
C PRO A 125 -15.36 15.11 -2.98
N PHE A 126 -15.35 15.20 -1.65
CA PHE A 126 -15.22 14.07 -0.73
C PHE A 126 -13.87 13.33 -0.72
N VAL A 127 -12.88 13.74 -1.52
CA VAL A 127 -11.53 13.20 -1.38
C VAL A 127 -10.89 13.74 -0.11
N GLN A 128 -10.43 12.84 0.76
CA GLN A 128 -9.74 13.17 2.01
C GLN A 128 -8.24 12.95 1.92
N PHE A 129 -7.78 11.97 1.14
CA PHE A 129 -6.36 11.71 0.88
C PHE A 129 -6.15 11.08 -0.50
N VAL A 130 -4.98 11.36 -1.09
CA VAL A 130 -4.50 10.71 -2.31
C VAL A 130 -3.04 10.32 -2.12
N GLY A 131 -2.71 9.07 -2.43
CA GLY A 131 -1.34 8.57 -2.50
C GLY A 131 -1.08 7.82 -3.82
N ILE A 132 0.18 7.81 -4.26
CA ILE A 132 0.64 7.03 -5.40
C ILE A 132 1.05 5.63 -4.89
N SER A 133 0.50 4.59 -5.52
CA SER A 133 0.72 3.16 -5.21
C SER A 133 1.33 2.44 -6.42
N GLY A 134 1.40 1.10 -6.37
CA GLY A 134 1.81 0.30 -7.52
C GLY A 134 3.32 0.36 -7.79
N SER A 135 3.72 0.23 -9.06
CA SER A 135 5.15 0.22 -9.44
C SER A 135 5.81 1.58 -9.27
N LEU A 136 5.09 2.66 -9.59
CA LEU A 136 5.64 4.01 -9.54
C LEU A 136 5.98 4.44 -8.11
N SER A 137 5.26 3.92 -7.11
CA SER A 137 5.56 4.15 -5.69
C SER A 137 6.83 3.44 -5.22
N LYS A 138 7.33 2.47 -6.00
CA LYS A 138 8.60 1.75 -5.82
C LYS A 138 9.68 2.27 -6.78
N HIS A 139 9.52 3.49 -7.28
CA HIS A 139 10.45 4.13 -8.21
C HIS A 139 10.75 3.28 -9.46
N TYR A 140 9.74 2.59 -9.99
CA TYR A 140 9.87 1.80 -11.21
C TYR A 140 8.75 2.09 -12.21
N ALA A 141 9.13 2.30 -13.47
CA ALA A 141 8.19 2.41 -14.58
C ALA A 141 8.71 1.68 -15.83
N ASP A 142 7.83 0.94 -16.49
CA ASP A 142 7.99 0.48 -17.86
C ASP A 142 7.26 1.41 -18.85
N ASP A 143 7.27 1.05 -20.14
CA ASP A 143 6.68 1.86 -21.20
C ASP A 143 5.14 1.96 -21.10
N ASN A 144 4.50 1.09 -20.32
CA ASN A 144 3.05 0.99 -20.16
C ASN A 144 2.58 1.32 -18.73
N THR A 145 3.42 1.96 -17.92
CA THR A 145 3.13 2.18 -16.50
C THR A 145 2.01 3.19 -16.32
N ASP A 146 0.96 2.74 -15.63
CA ASP A 146 -0.18 3.55 -15.22
C ASP A 146 0.12 4.36 -13.96
N PHE A 147 -0.59 5.47 -13.75
CA PHE A 147 -0.58 6.19 -12.48
C PHE A 147 -1.63 5.62 -11.55
N ASP A 148 -1.19 4.74 -10.65
CA ASP A 148 -2.04 4.07 -9.68
C ASP A 148 -2.21 4.91 -8.40
N PHE A 149 -3.46 5.25 -8.09
CA PHE A 149 -3.80 6.04 -6.91
C PHE A 149 -4.56 5.21 -5.86
N PHE A 150 -4.14 5.39 -4.61
CA PHE A 150 -4.88 5.02 -3.41
C PHE A 150 -5.60 6.26 -2.89
N ILE A 151 -6.90 6.15 -2.64
CA ILE A 151 -7.75 7.29 -2.29
C ILE A 151 -8.52 6.99 -1.01
N ILE A 152 -8.48 7.91 -0.06
CA ILE A 152 -9.38 7.89 1.10
C ILE A 152 -10.47 8.93 0.88
N THR A 153 -11.73 8.54 1.12
CA THR A 153 -12.89 9.41 0.94
C THR A 153 -13.58 9.72 2.25
N ALA A 154 -14.33 10.81 2.27
CA ALA A 154 -15.18 11.16 3.39
C ALA A 154 -16.22 10.06 3.66
N ASN A 155 -16.62 9.91 4.91
CA ASN A 155 -17.54 8.86 5.33
C ASN A 155 -18.84 8.84 4.51
N ASN A 156 -19.33 7.66 4.12
CA ASN A 156 -20.57 7.45 3.35
C ASN A 156 -20.58 8.05 1.93
N THR A 157 -19.44 8.44 1.35
CA THR A 157 -19.40 9.10 0.03
C THR A 157 -18.51 8.41 -1.01
N LEU A 158 -17.88 7.29 -0.64
CA LEU A 158 -16.91 6.57 -1.47
C LEU A 158 -17.37 6.37 -2.92
N TRP A 159 -18.55 5.82 -3.12
CA TRP A 159 -19.08 5.49 -4.45
C TRP A 159 -19.53 6.71 -5.25
N ILE A 160 -19.89 7.80 -4.57
CA ILE A 160 -20.16 9.09 -5.20
C ILE A 160 -18.85 9.64 -5.75
N CYS A 161 -17.83 9.76 -4.90
CA CYS A 161 -16.49 10.20 -5.26
C CYS A 161 -15.91 9.35 -6.40
N ARG A 162 -15.95 8.03 -6.23
CA ARG A 162 -15.49 7.06 -7.24
C ARG A 162 -16.20 7.27 -8.57
N THR A 163 -17.52 7.46 -8.57
CA THR A 163 -18.30 7.67 -9.80
C THR A 163 -17.87 8.96 -10.50
N LEU A 164 -17.75 10.07 -9.77
CA LEU A 164 -17.30 11.36 -10.31
C LEU A 164 -15.92 11.23 -10.96
N LEU A 165 -14.95 10.66 -10.26
CA LEU A 165 -13.61 10.49 -10.78
C LEU A 165 -13.56 9.51 -11.98
N HIS A 166 -14.38 8.46 -11.99
CA HIS A 166 -14.47 7.56 -13.14
C HIS A 166 -15.13 8.22 -14.37
N LEU A 167 -16.05 9.17 -14.18
CA LEU A 167 -16.58 9.97 -15.27
C LEU A 167 -15.46 10.84 -15.87
N VAL A 168 -14.64 11.46 -15.04
CA VAL A 168 -13.47 12.24 -15.49
C VAL A 168 -12.45 11.35 -16.20
N LYS A 169 -12.17 10.14 -15.69
CA LYS A 169 -11.32 9.16 -16.38
C LYS A 169 -11.88 8.83 -17.76
N LYS A 170 -13.18 8.62 -17.91
CA LYS A 170 -13.79 8.39 -19.23
C LYS A 170 -13.63 9.59 -20.16
N LEU A 171 -13.76 10.81 -19.65
CA LEU A 171 -13.51 12.00 -20.46
C LEU A 171 -12.04 12.10 -20.87
N SER A 172 -11.11 11.70 -20.00
CA SER A 172 -9.69 11.68 -20.31
C SER A 172 -9.31 10.67 -21.42
N PHE A 173 -10.16 9.66 -21.66
CA PHE A 173 -10.01 8.74 -22.79
C PHE A 173 -10.13 9.47 -24.13
N LEU A 174 -10.97 10.51 -24.21
CA LEU A 174 -11.15 11.31 -25.44
C LEU A 174 -9.89 12.11 -25.80
N VAL A 175 -8.99 12.30 -24.84
CA VAL A 175 -7.74 13.06 -24.98
C VAL A 175 -6.51 12.15 -24.86
N GLY A 176 -6.70 10.82 -24.83
CA GLY A 176 -5.62 9.83 -24.75
C GLY A 176 -4.86 9.78 -23.43
N ARG A 177 -5.40 10.35 -22.33
CA ARG A 177 -4.73 10.44 -21.01
C ARG A 177 -5.26 9.46 -19.97
N GLN A 178 -5.95 8.40 -20.38
CA GLN A 178 -6.61 7.45 -19.47
C GLN A 178 -5.66 6.73 -18.49
N HIS A 179 -4.39 6.52 -18.89
CA HIS A 179 -3.35 5.86 -18.10
C HIS A 179 -2.86 6.73 -16.93
N TRP A 180 -3.17 8.02 -16.95
CA TRP A 180 -2.72 8.97 -15.93
C TRP A 180 -3.69 9.08 -14.75
N LEU A 181 -4.82 8.35 -14.79
CA LEU A 181 -5.89 8.40 -13.79
C LEU A 181 -6.39 6.99 -13.47
N CYS A 182 -5.52 6.11 -12.96
CA CYS A 182 -5.91 4.80 -12.47
C CYS A 182 -6.18 4.86 -10.96
N MET A 183 -7.43 4.61 -10.58
CA MET A 183 -7.85 4.65 -9.17
C MET A 183 -8.15 3.21 -8.76
N ASN A 184 -7.16 2.58 -8.15
CA ASN A 184 -7.18 1.14 -7.92
C ASN A 184 -7.82 0.76 -6.59
N TYR A 185 -7.68 1.64 -5.59
CA TYR A 185 -8.14 1.38 -4.24
C TYR A 185 -8.77 2.65 -3.64
N PHE A 186 -10.03 2.55 -3.26
CA PHE A 186 -10.73 3.52 -2.42
C PHE A 186 -11.03 2.92 -1.06
N VAL A 187 -10.81 3.71 0.00
CA VAL A 187 -11.17 3.39 1.38
C VAL A 187 -11.94 4.56 2.00
N ASP A 188 -12.91 4.26 2.85
CA ASP A 188 -13.64 5.23 3.63
C ASP A 188 -12.83 5.67 4.87
N GLU A 189 -12.86 6.96 5.22
CA GLU A 189 -12.04 7.50 6.32
C GLU A 189 -12.36 6.91 7.71
N HIS A 190 -13.51 6.22 7.89
CA HIS A 190 -13.83 5.49 9.13
C HIS A 190 -13.32 4.04 9.12
N HIS A 191 -12.95 3.52 7.95
CA HIS A 191 -12.58 2.12 7.74
C HIS A 191 -11.14 2.00 7.24
N LEU A 192 -10.23 2.77 7.85
CA LEU A 192 -8.83 2.89 7.44
C LEU A 192 -7.99 1.62 7.63
N CYS A 193 -8.40 0.71 8.52
CA CYS A 193 -7.68 -0.54 8.75
C CYS A 193 -7.95 -1.50 7.58
N LEU A 194 -6.89 -1.89 6.87
CA LEU A 194 -6.96 -2.88 5.81
C LEU A 194 -7.12 -4.27 6.43
N GLU A 195 -8.05 -5.05 5.89
CA GLU A 195 -8.33 -6.41 6.38
C GLU A 195 -7.16 -7.37 6.05
N GLU A 196 -6.51 -7.19 4.90
CA GLU A 196 -5.47 -8.08 4.43
C GLU A 196 -4.12 -7.85 5.14
N GLN A 197 -3.70 -8.77 6.01
CA GLN A 197 -2.41 -8.74 6.70
C GLN A 197 -1.41 -9.72 6.05
N ASN A 198 -0.61 -9.24 5.11
CA ASN A 198 0.39 -10.02 4.40
C ASN A 198 1.49 -9.12 3.82
N ILE A 199 2.57 -9.73 3.31
CA ILE A 199 3.72 -9.01 2.74
C ILE A 199 3.33 -8.08 1.58
N TYR A 200 2.36 -8.43 0.74
CA TYR A 200 1.90 -7.56 -0.35
C TYR A 200 1.31 -6.26 0.21
N THR A 201 0.37 -6.37 1.17
CA THR A 201 -0.21 -5.18 1.81
C THR A 201 0.85 -4.40 2.59
N ARG A 202 1.79 -5.08 3.27
CA ARG A 202 2.92 -4.43 3.96
C ARG A 202 3.70 -3.54 2.99
N ILE A 203 4.16 -4.11 1.88
CA ILE A 203 4.93 -3.37 0.86
C ILE A 203 4.13 -2.23 0.24
N GLU A 204 2.85 -2.43 -0.08
CA GLU A 204 2.01 -1.33 -0.60
C GLU A 204 1.88 -0.19 0.42
N LEU A 205 1.74 -0.48 1.71
CA LEU A 205 1.73 0.54 2.77
C LEU A 205 3.09 1.23 2.93
N SER A 206 4.18 0.45 2.99
CA SER A 206 5.54 0.97 3.19
C SER A 206 6.03 1.83 2.04
N THR A 207 5.52 1.60 0.83
CA THR A 207 5.95 2.31 -0.39
C THR A 207 4.95 3.37 -0.85
N LEU A 208 3.85 3.58 -0.11
CA LEU A 208 2.81 4.54 -0.50
C LEU A 208 3.34 5.97 -0.43
N ILE A 209 3.30 6.69 -1.56
CA ILE A 209 3.79 8.09 -1.63
C ILE A 209 2.61 9.04 -1.40
N PRO A 210 2.55 9.80 -0.30
CA PRO A 210 1.47 10.75 -0.05
C PRO A 210 1.52 11.96 -1.00
N VAL A 211 0.38 12.34 -1.58
CA VAL A 211 0.27 13.49 -2.51
C VAL A 211 -0.65 14.58 -1.98
N HIS A 212 -1.75 14.21 -1.32
CA HIS A 212 -2.74 15.14 -0.81
C HIS A 212 -3.13 14.76 0.62
N ASN A 213 -3.13 15.75 1.53
CA ASN A 213 -3.54 15.65 2.94
C ASN A 213 -2.72 14.65 3.78
N VAL A 214 -1.53 15.08 4.18
CA VAL A 214 -0.56 14.25 4.93
C VAL A 214 -1.07 13.86 6.32
N SER A 215 -1.96 14.64 6.96
CA SER A 215 -2.47 14.27 8.29
C SER A 215 -3.35 13.02 8.26
N VAL A 216 -4.17 12.84 7.21
CA VAL A 216 -4.96 11.61 7.00
C VAL A 216 -4.04 10.42 6.68
N TYR A 217 -2.95 10.63 5.93
CA TYR A 217 -1.94 9.61 5.67
C TYR A 217 -1.29 9.10 6.95
N LYS A 218 -0.86 9.99 7.84
CA LYS A 218 -0.28 9.63 9.15
C LYS A 218 -1.25 8.75 9.94
N THR A 219 -2.53 9.15 10.05
CA THR A 219 -3.56 8.34 10.72
C THR A 219 -3.78 6.99 10.04
N PHE A 220 -3.77 6.94 8.71
CA PHE A 220 -3.92 5.70 7.96
C PHE A 220 -2.79 4.70 8.25
N LEU A 221 -1.53 5.15 8.27
CA LEU A 221 -0.40 4.29 8.64
C LEU A 221 -0.52 3.76 10.07
N LEU A 222 -0.85 4.63 11.04
CA LEU A 222 -1.04 4.22 12.44
C LEU A 222 -2.17 3.19 12.61
N ARG A 223 -3.28 3.34 11.88
CA ARG A 223 -4.38 2.36 11.89
C ARG A 223 -3.98 1.00 11.31
N ASN A 224 -2.92 0.94 10.52
CA ASN A 224 -2.38 -0.27 9.91
C ASN A 224 -1.04 -0.71 10.52
N GLN A 225 -0.61 -0.14 11.66
CA GLN A 225 0.68 -0.41 12.29
C GLN A 225 0.94 -1.91 12.55
N ARG A 226 -0.12 -2.69 12.81
CA ARG A 226 -0.01 -4.14 13.00
C ARG A 226 0.56 -4.87 11.77
N ASN A 227 0.25 -4.40 10.56
CA ASN A 227 0.76 -4.96 9.32
C ASN A 227 2.00 -4.21 8.78
N LEU A 228 2.26 -3.01 9.31
CA LEU A 228 3.34 -2.13 8.89
C LEU A 228 4.48 -2.19 9.92
N THR A 229 5.21 -3.31 9.90
CA THR A 229 6.25 -3.59 10.89
C THR A 229 7.48 -2.69 10.80
N ASN A 230 7.61 -1.91 9.72
CA ASN A 230 8.74 -1.02 9.43
C ASN A 230 8.34 0.47 9.53
N ILE A 231 7.37 0.79 10.39
CA ILE A 231 6.75 2.13 10.44
C ILE A 231 7.75 3.21 10.83
N GLN A 232 8.76 2.90 11.65
CA GLN A 232 9.78 3.86 12.08
C GLN A 232 10.74 4.22 10.92
N HIS A 233 10.90 3.33 9.94
CA HIS A 233 11.75 3.56 8.78
C HIS A 233 11.13 4.48 7.72
N LEU A 234 9.85 4.84 7.83
CA LEU A 234 9.13 5.58 6.78
C LEU A 234 9.44 7.08 6.70
N ALA A 235 10.33 7.61 7.53
CA ALA A 235 10.64 9.05 7.60
C ALA A 235 9.38 9.93 7.69
N VAL A 236 8.33 9.42 8.35
CA VAL A 236 7.08 10.13 8.61
C VAL A 236 7.12 10.63 10.04
N ASP A 237 7.06 11.95 10.20
CA ASP A 237 6.73 12.54 11.49
C ASP A 237 5.24 12.26 11.78
N PHE A 238 4.92 11.66 12.92
CA PHE A 238 3.54 11.36 13.32
C PHE A 238 2.91 12.47 14.18
N GLU A 239 3.60 13.59 14.41
CA GLU A 239 3.02 14.75 15.07
C GLU A 239 1.81 15.27 14.29
N GLY A 240 0.74 15.61 15.00
CA GLY A 240 -0.52 16.05 14.37
C GLY A 240 -1.21 14.97 13.54
N ALA A 241 -0.79 13.69 13.61
CA ALA A 241 -1.64 12.59 13.20
C ALA A 241 -2.98 12.77 13.91
N LEU A 242 -4.08 12.79 13.14
CA LEU A 242 -5.38 13.04 13.72
C LEU A 242 -5.64 11.91 14.73
N ALA A 243 -5.78 12.27 16.01
CA ALA A 243 -6.52 11.46 16.97
C ALA A 243 -7.95 11.43 16.43
N TYR A 244 -8.20 10.48 15.52
CA TYR A 244 -9.47 10.40 14.84
C TYR A 244 -10.54 10.15 15.90
N SER A 245 -11.28 11.21 16.24
CA SER A 245 -12.48 11.12 17.04
C SER A 245 -13.65 11.02 16.07
N PRO A 246 -14.34 9.86 16.01
CA PRO A 246 -15.59 9.74 15.24
C PRO A 246 -16.68 10.70 15.77
N ALA A 247 -16.51 11.25 16.98
CA ALA A 247 -17.51 12.06 17.64
C ALA A 247 -17.70 13.42 16.93
N GLY A 248 -18.65 13.46 15.98
CA GLY A 248 -19.19 14.68 15.37
C GLY A 248 -19.23 14.67 13.84
N LYS A 249 -18.30 13.98 13.17
CA LYS A 249 -18.25 13.91 11.69
C LYS A 249 -19.10 12.79 11.09
N ASP A 250 -19.47 11.79 11.88
CA ASP A 250 -20.30 10.64 11.46
C ASP A 250 -21.64 11.04 10.81
N LYS A 251 -22.20 12.19 11.19
CA LYS A 251 -23.49 12.67 10.70
C LYS A 251 -23.39 13.59 9.49
N LEU A 252 -22.22 14.19 9.22
CA LEU A 252 -22.08 15.25 8.21
C LEU A 252 -22.50 14.79 6.81
N HIS A 253 -22.16 13.56 6.45
CA HIS A 253 -22.44 12.98 5.13
C HIS A 253 -23.49 11.87 5.17
N LEU A 254 -24.23 11.72 6.28
CA LEU A 254 -25.19 10.63 6.43
C LEU A 254 -26.31 10.69 5.37
N HIS A 255 -26.70 11.89 4.95
CA HIS A 255 -27.70 12.11 3.90
C HIS A 255 -27.24 11.60 2.51
N TRP A 256 -25.93 11.45 2.28
CA TRP A 256 -25.39 10.87 1.04
C TRP A 256 -25.44 9.34 1.01
N LYS A 257 -25.61 8.69 2.17
CA LYS A 257 -25.58 7.23 2.30
C LYS A 257 -26.52 6.50 1.33
N PRO A 258 -27.79 6.91 1.13
CA PRO A 258 -28.67 6.24 0.17
C PRO A 258 -28.13 6.29 -1.26
N LEU A 259 -27.65 7.47 -1.70
CA LEU A 259 -27.07 7.63 -3.04
C LEU A 259 -25.76 6.85 -3.19
N ASN A 260 -24.90 6.86 -2.17
CA ASN A 260 -23.67 6.08 -2.13
C ASN A 260 -23.93 4.59 -2.33
N LEU A 261 -24.90 4.03 -1.59
CA LEU A 261 -25.29 2.62 -1.72
C LEU A 261 -25.95 2.30 -3.07
N LEU A 262 -26.73 3.22 -3.62
CA LEU A 262 -27.31 3.07 -4.96
C LEU A 262 -26.22 2.97 -6.04
N LEU A 263 -25.25 3.90 -6.03
CA LEU A 263 -24.14 3.92 -7.00
C LEU A 263 -23.22 2.70 -6.85
N MET A 264 -23.03 2.22 -5.60
CA MET A 264 -22.36 0.96 -5.32
C MET A 264 -23.06 -0.20 -6.02
N ARG A 265 -24.34 -0.42 -5.72
CA ARG A 265 -25.14 -1.53 -6.27
C ARG A 265 -25.19 -1.49 -7.79
N LEU A 266 -25.36 -0.30 -8.38
CA LEU A 266 -25.37 -0.12 -9.83
C LEU A 266 -24.01 -0.46 -10.45
N THR A 267 -22.91 -0.05 -9.82
CA THR A 267 -21.58 -0.42 -10.29
C THR A 267 -21.40 -1.94 -10.21
N ASP A 268 -21.66 -2.54 -9.06
CA ASP A 268 -21.43 -3.95 -8.82
C ASP A 268 -22.23 -4.81 -9.82
N TRP A 269 -23.51 -4.49 -9.99
CA TRP A 269 -24.36 -5.12 -11.00
C TRP A 269 -23.74 -5.06 -12.40
N LYS A 270 -23.24 -3.88 -12.82
CA LYS A 270 -22.62 -3.70 -14.13
C LYS A 270 -21.34 -4.51 -14.28
N TRP A 271 -20.51 -4.57 -13.24
CA TRP A 271 -19.26 -5.32 -13.25
C TRP A 271 -19.48 -6.83 -13.23
N ARG A 272 -20.38 -7.35 -12.38
CA ARG A 272 -20.76 -8.77 -12.41
C ARG A 272 -21.26 -9.19 -13.79
N ARG A 273 -22.11 -8.37 -14.42
CA ARG A 273 -22.59 -8.63 -15.78
C ARG A 273 -21.45 -8.63 -16.81
N LYS A 274 -20.47 -7.73 -16.67
CA LYS A 274 -19.27 -7.69 -17.54
C LYS A 274 -18.34 -8.89 -17.29
N TRP A 275 -18.14 -9.29 -16.04
CA TRP A 275 -17.31 -10.43 -15.62
C TRP A 275 -17.87 -11.73 -16.19
N LYS A 276 -19.17 -11.97 -16.00
CA LYS A 276 -19.89 -13.11 -16.59
C LYS A 276 -19.78 -13.15 -18.11
N ARG A 277 -19.95 -12.01 -18.79
CA ARG A 277 -19.80 -11.92 -20.26
C ARG A 277 -18.38 -12.24 -20.75
N LYS A 278 -17.36 -12.03 -19.93
CA LYS A 278 -15.98 -12.41 -20.25
C LYS A 278 -15.65 -13.87 -19.96
N GLY A 279 -16.59 -14.64 -19.40
CA GLY A 279 -16.41 -16.06 -19.10
C GLY A 279 -15.52 -16.33 -17.89
N TYR A 280 -15.29 -15.34 -17.02
CA TYR A 280 -14.49 -15.56 -15.81
C TYR A 280 -15.29 -16.27 -14.70
N PRO A 281 -14.65 -17.12 -13.88
CA PRO A 281 -15.30 -17.77 -12.75
C PRO A 281 -15.89 -16.75 -11.76
N MET A 282 -17.18 -16.90 -11.41
CA MET A 282 -17.84 -15.95 -10.50
C MET A 282 -17.31 -16.03 -9.06
N GLU A 283 -16.76 -17.18 -8.65
CA GLU A 283 -16.12 -17.37 -7.34
C GLU A 283 -14.92 -16.44 -7.11
N ASP A 284 -14.21 -16.08 -8.18
CA ASP A 284 -13.07 -15.17 -8.12
C ASP A 284 -13.48 -13.68 -8.13
N TYR A 285 -14.76 -13.37 -8.39
CA TYR A 285 -15.21 -11.99 -8.58
C TYR A 285 -15.03 -11.15 -7.34
N ASP A 286 -15.51 -11.61 -6.18
CA ASP A 286 -15.47 -10.82 -4.94
C ASP A 286 -14.03 -10.65 -4.42
N THR A 287 -13.11 -11.54 -4.84
CA THR A 287 -11.66 -11.38 -4.62
C THR A 287 -11.08 -10.30 -5.55
N ALA A 288 -11.50 -10.28 -6.83
CA ALA A 288 -11.02 -9.33 -7.84
C ALA A 288 -11.60 -7.92 -7.70
N PHE A 289 -12.84 -7.84 -7.23
CA PHE A 289 -13.64 -6.63 -7.11
C PHE A 289 -14.24 -6.55 -5.71
N LYS A 290 -13.44 -6.11 -4.74
CA LYS A 290 -13.97 -5.84 -3.40
C LYS A 290 -14.89 -4.62 -3.48
N THR A 291 -16.18 -4.86 -3.35
CA THR A 291 -17.25 -3.86 -3.49
C THR A 291 -18.07 -3.83 -2.21
N THR A 292 -17.67 -2.98 -1.27
CA THR A 292 -18.40 -2.76 0.00
C THR A 292 -18.77 -1.28 0.11
N PRO A 293 -19.64 -0.88 1.07
CA PRO A 293 -19.97 0.53 1.27
C PRO A 293 -18.75 1.43 1.55
N TYR A 294 -17.66 0.84 2.05
CA TYR A 294 -16.48 1.51 2.58
C TYR A 294 -15.16 1.12 1.89
N VAL A 295 -15.18 0.17 0.96
CA VAL A 295 -14.02 -0.22 0.12
C VAL A 295 -14.46 -0.41 -1.33
N SER A 296 -13.67 0.14 -2.25
CA SER A 296 -13.70 -0.24 -3.67
C SER A 296 -12.29 -0.57 -4.14
N LYS A 297 -12.03 -1.84 -4.43
CA LYS A 297 -10.75 -2.34 -4.92
C LYS A 297 -10.96 -3.02 -6.27
N ASN A 298 -10.16 -2.65 -7.27
CA ASN A 298 -10.27 -3.19 -8.62
C ASN A 298 -8.97 -3.86 -9.06
N HIS A 299 -8.90 -5.19 -9.01
CA HIS A 299 -7.79 -5.95 -9.57
C HIS A 299 -8.32 -7.08 -10.47
N PRO A 300 -8.63 -6.78 -11.75
CA PRO A 300 -9.20 -7.77 -12.66
C PRO A 300 -8.29 -9.00 -12.91
N LYS A 301 -7.00 -8.91 -12.55
CA LYS A 301 -6.02 -10.01 -12.69
C LYS A 301 -5.72 -10.75 -11.38
N ASN A 302 -6.34 -10.39 -10.26
CA ASN A 302 -6.09 -10.99 -8.93
C ASN A 302 -4.59 -11.07 -8.58
N TYR A 303 -3.85 -9.97 -8.80
CA TYR A 303 -2.39 -9.94 -8.61
C TYR A 303 -1.98 -10.40 -7.21
N GLN A 304 -2.63 -9.90 -6.17
CA GLN A 304 -2.33 -10.30 -4.79
C GLN A 304 -2.46 -11.82 -4.58
N LYS A 305 -3.55 -12.46 -5.03
CA LYS A 305 -3.74 -13.92 -4.94
C LYS A 305 -2.64 -14.68 -5.68
N LYS A 306 -2.26 -14.21 -6.88
CA LYS A 306 -1.20 -14.83 -7.70
C LYS A 306 0.18 -14.70 -7.04
N ILE A 307 0.50 -13.51 -6.54
CA ILE A 307 1.77 -13.24 -5.85
C ILE A 307 1.89 -14.11 -4.60
N LEU A 308 0.85 -14.15 -3.77
CA LEU A 308 0.86 -14.95 -2.55
C LEU A 308 0.95 -16.46 -2.84
N ALA A 309 0.27 -16.95 -3.89
CA ALA A 309 0.40 -18.33 -4.32
C ALA A 309 1.83 -18.66 -4.79
N GLN A 310 2.47 -17.77 -5.56
CA GLN A 310 3.85 -17.98 -6.00
C GLN A 310 4.84 -18.00 -4.82
N LEU A 311 4.63 -17.16 -3.81
CA LEU A 311 5.46 -17.14 -2.60
C LEU A 311 5.33 -18.39 -1.73
N GLN A 312 4.19 -19.07 -1.74
CA GLN A 312 4.02 -20.34 -1.02
C GLN A 312 4.75 -21.51 -1.69
N HIS A 313 5.13 -21.36 -2.96
CA HIS A 313 5.78 -22.39 -3.77
C HIS A 313 7.26 -22.09 -4.09
N SER A 314 7.83 -21.01 -3.53
CA SER A 314 9.21 -20.55 -3.77
C SER A 314 10.07 -20.67 -2.51
#